data_AF-A0A7W9UQE1-F1
#
_entry.id   AF-A0A7W9UQE1-F1
#
_cell.length_a   1.000
_cell.length_b   1.000
_cell.length_c   1.000
_cell.angle_alpha   90.00
_cell.angle_beta   90.00
_cell.angle_gamma   90.00
#
_symmetry.space_group_name_H-M   'P 1'
#
loop_
_entity.id
_entity.type
_entity.pdbx_description
1 polymer ?
#
loop_
_entity_poly.entity_id
_entity_poly.type
_entity_poly.pdbx_seq_one_letter_code
_entity_poly.pdbx_strand_id
1 'polypeptide(L)' 'MRVPLEGGGRLVVDLTPDEAGALADGLRNVVG' A
#
# COMPACT_ATOMS: atom_id res chain seq x y z
N MET A 1 8.76 7.02 1.85
CA MET A 1 8.24 7.24 0.48
C MET A 1 9.33 7.76 -0.46
N ARG A 2 9.45 7.18 -1.66
CA ARG A 2 9.98 7.79 -2.90
C ARG A 2 8.98 7.50 -4.02
N VAL A 3 8.55 8.54 -4.77
CA VAL A 3 7.57 8.42 -5.86
C VAL A 3 8.18 9.01 -7.13
N PRO A 4 8.28 8.22 -8.21
CA PRO A 4 7.99 8.80 -9.51
C PRO A 4 7.05 7.88 -10.27
N LEU A 5 5.95 8.44 -10.77
CA LEU A 5 4.98 7.71 -11.58
C LEU A 5 4.64 8.58 -12.79
N GLU A 6 4.97 8.05 -13.97
CA GLU A 6 4.20 8.05 -15.23
C GLU A 6 4.95 7.04 -16.13
N GLY A 7 4.69 5.72 -16.02
CA GLY A 7 5.30 4.72 -16.95
C GLY A 7 5.92 3.43 -16.38
N GLY A 8 5.39 2.85 -15.29
CA GLY A 8 5.75 1.47 -14.88
C GLY A 8 6.72 1.33 -13.70
N GLY A 9 6.77 2.30 -12.79
CA GLY A 9 7.54 2.21 -11.54
C GLY A 9 6.77 1.52 -10.41
N ARG A 10 7.46 0.69 -9.61
CA ARG A 10 6.91 0.13 -8.36
C ARG A 10 6.83 1.22 -7.28
N LEU A 11 5.64 1.42 -6.71
CA LEU A 11 5.47 2.24 -5.52
C LEU A 11 5.99 1.47 -4.30
N VAL A 12 6.96 2.06 -3.60
CA VAL A 12 7.49 1.52 -2.36
C VAL A 12 7.24 2.53 -1.25
N VAL A 13 6.52 2.10 -0.22
CA VAL A 13 6.22 2.86 0.98
C VAL A 13 6.68 2.05 2.17
N ASP A 14 7.32 2.71 3.14
CA ASP A 14 7.64 2.11 4.43
C ASP A 14 6.38 2.12 5.29
N LEU A 15 6.02 0.96 5.81
CA LEU A 15 4.91 0.78 6.74
C LEU A 15 5.42 0.07 7.99
N THR A 16 4.86 0.44 9.13
CA THR A 16 4.98 -0.36 10.35
C THR A 16 4.11 -1.63 10.25
N PRO A 17 4.39 -2.69 11.05
CA PRO A 17 3.59 -3.90 11.02
C PRO A 17 2.09 -3.68 11.29
N ASP A 18 1.78 -2.73 12.16
CA ASP A 18 0.41 -2.37 12.53
C ASP A 18 -0.34 -1.69 11.36
N GLU A 19 0.30 -0.71 10.73
CA GLU A 19 -0.25 -0.02 9.55
C GLU A 19 -0.46 -0.98 8.37
N ALA A 20 0.43 -1.96 8.20
CA ALA A 20 0.27 -3.01 7.19
C ALA A 20 -0.94 -3.91 7.47
N GLY A 21 -1.18 -4.24 8.75
CA GLY A 21 -2.35 -5.02 9.18
C GLY A 21 -3.66 -4.27 8.89
N ALA A 22 -3.74 -3.01 9.32
CA ALA A 22 -4.90 -2.16 9.09
C ALA A 22 -5.23 -1.97 7.59
N LEU A 23 -4.19 -1.81 6.75
CA LEU A 23 -4.38 -1.74 5.30
C LEU A 23 -4.93 -3.05 4.72
N ALA A 24 -4.41 -4.20 5.14
CA ALA A 24 -4.89 -5.49 4.67
C ALA A 24 -6.37 -5.72 5.00
N ASP A 25 -6.81 -5.35 6.20
CA ASP A 25 -8.21 -5.46 6.60
C ASP A 25 -9.11 -4.49 5.83
N GLY A 26 -8.65 -3.26 5.62
CA GLY A 26 -9.35 -2.29 4.77
C GLY A 26 -9.56 -2.80 3.35
N LEU A 27 -8.53 -3.38 2.72
CA LEU A 27 -8.61 -3.89 1.36
C LEU A 27 -9.56 -5.10 1.22
N ARG A 28 -9.58 -6.00 2.20
CA ARG A 28 -10.51 -7.15 2.22
C ARG A 28 -11.97 -6.72 2.18
N ASN A 29 -12.30 -5.60 2.82
CA ASN A 29 -13.66 -5.05 2.83
C ASN A 29 -14.07 -4.39 1.50
N VAL A 30 -13.12 -4.04 0.63
CA VAL A 30 -13.38 -3.33 -0.63
C VAL A 30 -13.55 -4.28 -1.82
N VAL A 31 -12.93 -5.46 -1.78
CA VAL A 31 -13.02 -6.48 -2.85
C VAL A 31 -14.04 -7.59 -2.55
N GLY A 32 -14.85 -7.42 -1.50
CA GLY A 32 -15.93 -8.33 -1.09
C GLY A 32 -17.24 -8.09 -1.84
#